data_AF-A0A7H0LPB5-F1
#
_entry.id   AF-A0A7H0LPB5-F1
#
_cell.length_a   1.000
_cell.length_b   1.000
_cell.length_c   1.000
_cell.angle_alpha   90.00
_cell.angle_beta   90.00
_cell.angle_gamma   90.00
#
_symmetry.space_group_name_H-M   'P 1'
#
loop_
_entity.id
_entity.type
_entity.pdbx_description
1 polymer ?
#
loop_
_entity_poly.entity_id
_entity_poly.type
_entity_poly.pdbx_seq_one_letter_code
_entity_poly.pdbx_strand_id
1 'polypeptide(L)'
;MAFDSAHSVRRDSGWGIIASLADADGSATHPMPRTLGNRHVAVRDFADCVHALCALHGRHPGVIDLAADRNVQPLAQDWLIEAAEGFAVERTYLATLTAAAGPLPSTPGQAESEAAVIGQRHALEMLAQSDRAGCATGAAIALVLDWATIRMTLDAAANRFGVTPPASALPIEAEIATVAASLGDTPGVERAMAFGAQQLLAQHRGLWDLLEARASARNHL
;
A
#
# COMPACT_ATOMS: atom_id res chain seq x y z
N MET A 1 11.12 34.05 11.10
CA MET A 1 10.42 34.21 9.81
C MET A 1 10.87 33.24 8.73
N ALA A 2 12.14 32.80 8.65
CA ALA A 2 12.57 31.82 7.62
C ALA A 2 12.03 30.38 7.82
N PHE A 3 11.81 29.94 9.07
CA PHE A 3 11.27 28.61 9.37
C PHE A 3 9.79 28.43 8.95
N ASP A 4 9.01 29.50 8.93
CA ASP A 4 7.58 29.45 8.59
C ASP A 4 7.37 29.32 7.06
N SER A 5 8.26 29.96 6.29
CA SER A 5 8.25 29.89 4.82
C SER A 5 8.62 28.50 4.30
N ALA A 6 9.59 27.82 4.92
CA ALA A 6 9.98 26.46 4.55
C ALA A 6 8.86 25.44 4.83
N HIS A 7 8.09 25.63 5.91
CA HIS A 7 6.92 24.81 6.20
C HIS A 7 5.74 25.06 5.25
N SER A 8 5.54 26.30 4.80
CA SER A 8 4.53 26.64 3.79
C SER A 8 4.87 26.04 2.42
N VAL A 9 6.11 26.21 1.95
CA VAL A 9 6.57 25.67 0.66
C VAL A 9 6.55 24.14 0.64
N ARG A 10 6.81 23.48 1.78
CA ARG A 10 6.70 22.02 1.91
C ARG A 10 5.26 21.51 1.94
N ARG A 11 4.27 22.35 2.26
CA ARG A 11 2.84 22.04 2.15
C ARG A 11 2.31 22.25 0.73
N ASP A 12 2.91 23.18 -0.02
CA ASP A 12 2.49 23.52 -1.38
C ASP A 12 3.23 22.72 -2.48
N SER A 13 4.12 21.79 -2.11
CA SER A 13 4.81 20.92 -3.05
C SER A 13 4.05 19.62 -3.31
N GLY A 14 4.32 18.96 -4.44
CA GLY A 14 3.80 17.62 -4.75
C GLY A 14 3.97 16.60 -3.61
N TRP A 15 5.03 16.68 -2.80
CA TRP A 15 5.18 15.87 -1.59
C TRP A 15 4.14 16.22 -0.51
N GLY A 16 3.93 17.51 -0.21
CA GLY A 16 3.00 17.95 0.83
C GLY A 16 1.57 17.44 0.59
N ILE A 17 1.14 17.40 -0.67
CA ILE A 17 -0.17 16.86 -1.06
C ILE A 17 -0.25 15.35 -0.82
N ILE A 18 0.75 14.59 -1.27
CA ILE A 18 0.76 13.12 -1.12
C ILE A 18 0.85 12.70 0.35
N ALA A 19 1.72 13.37 1.13
CA ALA A 19 1.83 13.11 2.57
C ALA A 19 0.48 13.38 3.27
N SER A 20 -0.19 14.49 2.94
CA SER A 20 -1.51 14.80 3.51
C SER A 20 -2.58 13.77 3.14
N LEU A 21 -2.54 13.23 1.91
CA LEU A 21 -3.43 12.15 1.49
C LEU A 21 -3.14 10.86 2.28
N ALA A 22 -1.87 10.47 2.43
CA ALA A 22 -1.49 9.29 3.21
C ALA A 22 -1.89 9.42 4.68
N ASP A 23 -1.72 10.60 5.27
CA ASP A 23 -2.12 10.89 6.66
C ASP A 23 -3.64 10.82 6.87
N ALA A 24 -4.44 11.17 5.85
CA ALA A 24 -5.90 11.16 5.93
C ALA A 24 -6.51 9.79 5.58
N ASP A 25 -6.07 9.20 4.47
CA ASP A 25 -6.72 8.06 3.82
C ASP A 25 -5.91 6.77 3.91
N GLY A 26 -4.67 6.82 4.42
CA GLY A 26 -3.81 5.66 4.59
C GLY A 26 -4.36 4.64 5.60
N SER A 27 -3.81 3.43 5.52
CA SER A 27 -4.10 2.29 6.37
C SER A 27 -4.06 2.62 7.85
N ALA A 28 -3.20 3.57 8.27
CA ALA A 28 -3.07 3.99 9.67
C ALA A 28 -4.35 4.60 10.26
N THR A 29 -5.21 5.18 9.43
CA THR A 29 -6.47 5.79 9.87
C THR A 29 -7.62 4.79 9.95
N HIS A 30 -7.44 3.59 9.40
CA HIS A 30 -8.46 2.55 9.45
C HIS A 30 -8.43 1.81 10.82
N PRO A 31 -9.57 1.46 11.44
CA PRO A 31 -9.59 0.75 12.71
C PRO A 31 -8.95 -0.65 12.66
N MET A 32 -9.09 -1.34 11.52
CA MET A 32 -8.72 -2.76 11.37
C MET A 32 -7.23 -3.08 11.66
N PRO A 33 -6.22 -2.37 11.11
CA PRO A 33 -4.82 -2.59 11.49
C PRO A 33 -4.56 -2.52 13.01
N ARG A 34 -5.16 -1.53 13.69
CA ARG A 34 -5.08 -1.42 15.16
C ARG A 34 -5.77 -2.59 15.85
N THR A 35 -6.93 -3.03 15.35
CA THR A 35 -7.65 -4.20 15.88
C THR A 35 -6.81 -5.46 15.77
N LEU A 36 -6.17 -5.69 14.63
CA LEU A 36 -5.24 -6.81 14.41
C LEU A 36 -4.01 -6.72 15.33
N GLY A 37 -3.52 -5.52 15.64
CA GLY A 37 -2.44 -5.32 16.62
C GLY A 37 -2.78 -5.76 18.05
N ASN A 38 -4.04 -6.04 18.40
CA ASN A 38 -4.43 -6.42 19.75
C ASN A 38 -4.02 -7.86 20.12
N ARG A 39 -3.55 -8.05 21.36
CA ARG A 39 -3.10 -9.36 21.86
C ARG A 39 -4.15 -10.48 21.83
N HIS A 40 -5.44 -10.15 21.83
CA HIS A 40 -6.52 -11.14 21.85
C HIS A 40 -7.22 -11.34 20.50
N VAL A 41 -6.72 -10.72 19.41
CA VAL A 41 -7.31 -10.96 18.10
C VAL A 41 -7.16 -12.44 17.70
N ALA A 42 -8.18 -12.98 17.03
CA ALA A 42 -8.15 -14.37 16.62
C ALA A 42 -7.12 -14.59 15.50
N VAL A 43 -6.37 -15.69 15.56
CA VAL A 43 -5.34 -16.04 14.56
C VAL A 43 -5.93 -16.11 13.15
N ARG A 44 -7.20 -16.52 13.02
CA ARG A 44 -7.92 -16.54 11.74
C ARG A 44 -8.04 -15.17 11.07
N ASP A 45 -8.14 -14.08 11.84
CA ASP A 45 -8.27 -12.75 11.25
C ASP A 45 -6.92 -12.24 10.72
N PHE A 46 -5.80 -12.65 11.32
CA PHE A 46 -4.48 -12.48 10.72
C PHE A 46 -4.31 -13.29 9.44
N ALA A 47 -4.74 -14.56 9.44
CA ALA A 47 -4.66 -15.40 8.24
C ALA A 47 -5.47 -14.77 7.09
N ASP A 48 -6.68 -14.30 7.37
CA ASP A 48 -7.52 -13.62 6.39
C ASP A 48 -6.87 -12.34 5.84
N CYS A 49 -6.31 -11.51 6.72
CA CYS A 49 -5.60 -10.29 6.34
C CYS A 49 -4.40 -10.60 5.42
N VAL A 50 -3.56 -11.57 5.79
CA VAL A 50 -2.39 -11.97 5.00
C VAL A 50 -2.80 -12.53 3.64
N HIS A 51 -3.82 -13.38 3.57
CA HIS A 51 -4.34 -13.89 2.30
C HIS A 51 -4.89 -12.76 1.41
N ALA A 52 -5.65 -11.83 1.96
CA ALA A 52 -6.22 -10.70 1.21
C ALA A 52 -5.12 -9.77 0.66
N LEU A 53 -4.12 -9.44 1.49
CA LEU A 53 -2.95 -8.67 1.07
C LEU A 53 -2.14 -9.43 0.02
N CYS A 54 -1.94 -10.74 0.16
CA CYS A 54 -1.24 -11.56 -0.82
C CYS A 54 -1.99 -11.66 -2.16
N ALA A 55 -3.32 -11.74 -2.12
CA ALA A 55 -4.14 -11.76 -3.33
C ALA A 55 -4.06 -10.43 -4.10
N LEU A 56 -3.88 -9.30 -3.39
CA LEU A 56 -3.75 -7.97 -3.99
C LEU A 56 -2.31 -7.67 -4.46
N HIS A 57 -1.31 -7.96 -3.62
CA HIS A 57 0.08 -7.48 -3.78
C HIS A 57 1.12 -8.59 -4.01
N GLY A 58 0.75 -9.86 -3.87
CA GLY A 58 1.69 -10.99 -3.97
C GLY A 58 2.09 -11.38 -5.40
N ARG A 59 1.43 -10.81 -6.43
CA ARG A 59 1.74 -11.09 -7.84
C ARG A 59 2.84 -10.17 -8.36
N HIS A 60 3.60 -10.67 -9.33
CA HIS A 60 4.55 -9.90 -10.12
C HIS A 60 4.16 -10.01 -11.62
N PRO A 61 4.19 -8.90 -12.38
CA PRO A 61 4.48 -7.54 -11.94
C PRO A 61 3.36 -6.96 -11.06
N GLY A 62 3.74 -6.11 -10.08
CA GLY A 62 2.84 -5.33 -9.24
C GLY A 62 2.82 -3.86 -9.64
N VAL A 63 2.21 -2.99 -8.82
CA VAL A 63 2.04 -1.55 -9.12
C VAL A 63 3.37 -0.86 -9.43
N ILE A 64 4.40 -1.09 -8.61
CA ILE A 64 5.71 -0.42 -8.76
C ILE A 64 6.43 -0.96 -10.00
N ASP A 65 6.40 -2.28 -10.24
CA ASP A 65 7.04 -2.88 -11.41
C ASP A 65 6.39 -2.39 -12.72
N LEU A 66 5.05 -2.32 -12.76
CA LEU A 66 4.31 -1.80 -13.91
C LEU A 66 4.58 -0.31 -14.15
N ALA A 67 4.65 0.49 -13.07
CA ALA A 67 4.98 1.90 -13.17
C ALA A 67 6.42 2.12 -13.67
N ALA A 68 7.38 1.29 -13.26
CA ALA A 68 8.76 1.33 -13.72
C ALA A 68 8.89 0.96 -15.21
N ASP A 69 8.16 -0.05 -15.66
CA ASP A 69 8.18 -0.54 -17.05
C ASP A 69 7.55 0.47 -18.03
N ARG A 70 6.46 1.12 -17.62
CA ARG A 70 5.73 2.12 -18.41
C ARG A 70 6.05 3.56 -18.03
N ASN A 71 7.18 3.80 -17.37
CA ASN A 71 7.50 5.11 -16.85
C ASN A 71 7.65 6.15 -17.96
N VAL A 72 6.90 7.25 -17.83
CA VAL A 72 6.96 8.40 -18.75
C VAL A 72 7.67 9.61 -18.13
N GLN A 73 8.24 9.46 -16.93
CA GLN A 73 8.98 10.48 -16.18
C GLN A 73 10.41 10.01 -15.92
N PRO A 74 11.40 10.38 -16.76
CA PRO A 74 12.77 9.89 -16.61
C PRO A 74 13.37 10.09 -15.22
N LEU A 75 13.04 11.21 -14.56
CA LEU A 75 13.48 11.52 -13.19
C LEU A 75 12.99 10.53 -12.12
N ALA A 76 11.92 9.76 -12.40
CA ALA A 76 11.38 8.77 -11.48
C ALA A 76 12.02 7.37 -11.64
N GLN A 77 12.78 7.13 -12.73
CA GLN A 77 13.17 5.78 -13.13
C GLN A 77 13.99 5.06 -12.07
N ASP A 78 15.06 5.70 -11.58
CA ASP A 78 15.98 5.08 -10.62
C ASP A 78 15.25 4.76 -9.31
N TRP A 79 14.42 5.68 -8.82
CA TRP A 79 13.60 5.45 -7.63
C TRP A 79 12.57 4.34 -7.83
N LEU A 80 11.92 4.25 -8.99
CA LEU A 80 10.96 3.19 -9.30
C LEU A 80 11.63 1.81 -9.35
N ILE A 81 12.85 1.73 -9.89
CA ILE A 81 13.63 0.49 -9.91
C ILE A 81 14.01 0.07 -8.49
N GLU A 82 14.56 0.99 -7.70
CA GLU A 82 14.91 0.73 -6.29
C GLU A 82 13.68 0.29 -5.47
N ALA A 83 12.56 1.00 -5.62
CA ALA A 83 11.32 0.65 -4.96
C ALA A 83 10.77 -0.72 -5.40
N ALA A 84 10.91 -1.09 -6.69
CA ALA A 84 10.48 -2.40 -7.20
C ALA A 84 11.34 -3.53 -6.62
N GLU A 85 12.65 -3.34 -6.53
CA GLU A 85 13.58 -4.28 -5.89
C GLU A 85 13.27 -4.44 -4.40
N GLY A 86 13.06 -3.33 -3.68
CA GLY A 86 12.65 -3.34 -2.29
C GLY A 86 11.32 -4.06 -2.07
N PHE A 87 10.33 -3.80 -2.92
CA PHE A 87 9.01 -4.43 -2.82
C PHE A 87 9.03 -5.92 -3.20
N ALA A 88 10.02 -6.39 -3.98
CA ALA A 88 10.20 -7.82 -4.22
C ALA A 88 10.54 -8.59 -2.91
N VAL A 89 11.27 -7.95 -1.98
CA VAL A 89 11.51 -8.49 -0.63
C VAL A 89 10.19 -8.60 0.14
N GLU A 90 9.35 -7.57 0.07
CA GLU A 90 8.02 -7.56 0.72
C GLU A 90 7.08 -8.62 0.15
N ARG A 91 7.06 -8.82 -1.18
CA ARG A 91 6.28 -9.89 -1.82
C ARG A 91 6.74 -11.27 -1.36
N THR A 92 8.04 -11.49 -1.27
CA THR A 92 8.61 -12.76 -0.78
C THR A 92 8.21 -13.01 0.68
N TYR A 93 8.27 -11.97 1.50
CA TYR A 93 7.82 -12.02 2.88
C TYR A 93 6.32 -12.34 2.99
N LEU A 94 5.48 -11.66 2.19
CA LEU A 94 4.04 -11.87 2.15
C LEU A 94 3.66 -13.29 1.70
N ALA A 95 4.36 -13.84 0.71
CA ALA A 95 4.19 -15.24 0.29
C ALA A 95 4.56 -16.22 1.41
N THR A 96 5.64 -15.94 2.15
CA THR A 96 6.07 -16.73 3.31
C THR A 96 5.02 -16.73 4.43
N LEU A 97 4.47 -15.55 4.75
CA LEU A 97 3.39 -15.42 5.73
C LEU A 97 2.13 -16.15 5.28
N THR A 98 1.80 -16.09 3.99
CA THR A 98 0.62 -16.77 3.44
C THR A 98 0.73 -18.28 3.56
N ALA A 99 1.92 -18.83 3.30
CA ALA A 99 2.19 -20.26 3.51
C ALA A 99 2.10 -20.64 5.00
N ALA A 100 2.63 -19.81 5.90
CA ALA A 100 2.60 -20.04 7.35
C ALA A 100 1.20 -19.89 7.96
N ALA A 101 0.36 -19.02 7.39
CA ALA A 101 -1.02 -18.80 7.83
C ALA A 101 -1.92 -20.04 7.61
N GLY A 102 -1.52 -20.94 6.70
CA GLY A 102 -2.31 -22.11 6.35
C GLY A 102 -3.53 -21.77 5.49
N PRO A 103 -4.58 -22.62 5.49
CA PRO A 103 -5.74 -22.42 4.61
C PRO A 103 -6.52 -21.15 4.96
N LEU A 104 -7.08 -20.52 3.94
CA LEU A 104 -7.93 -19.34 4.11
C LEU A 104 -9.14 -19.68 5.02
N PRO A 105 -9.44 -18.88 6.05
CA PRO A 105 -10.57 -19.13 6.92
C PRO A 105 -11.91 -19.10 6.18
N SER A 106 -12.73 -20.12 6.40
CA SER A 106 -14.11 -20.14 5.88
C SER A 106 -14.92 -18.99 6.45
N THR A 107 -15.55 -18.21 5.56
CA THR A 107 -16.25 -16.97 5.90
C THR A 107 -17.48 -16.84 4.99
N PRO A 108 -18.65 -16.44 5.53
CA PRO A 108 -19.79 -16.09 4.68
C PRO A 108 -19.42 -15.02 3.65
N GLY A 109 -19.98 -15.11 2.45
CA GLY A 109 -19.71 -14.15 1.37
C GLY A 109 -18.31 -14.30 0.74
N GLN A 110 -17.75 -15.52 0.74
CA GLN A 110 -16.41 -15.78 0.22
C GLN A 110 -16.27 -15.44 -1.26
N ALA A 111 -17.25 -15.82 -2.09
CA ALA A 111 -17.21 -15.56 -3.54
C ALA A 111 -17.25 -14.06 -3.84
N GLU A 112 -18.08 -13.30 -3.10
CA GLU A 112 -18.20 -11.86 -3.21
C GLU A 112 -16.92 -11.15 -2.75
N SER A 113 -16.31 -11.64 -1.66
CA SER A 113 -15.02 -11.13 -1.18
C SER A 113 -13.91 -11.35 -2.20
N GLU A 114 -13.84 -12.54 -2.82
CA GLU A 114 -12.87 -12.84 -3.86
C GLU A 114 -13.07 -11.96 -5.10
N ALA A 115 -14.32 -11.78 -5.53
CA ALA A 115 -14.66 -10.89 -6.65
C ALA A 115 -14.25 -9.43 -6.36
N ALA A 116 -14.46 -8.95 -5.13
CA ALA A 116 -14.04 -7.61 -4.72
C ALA A 116 -12.51 -7.45 -4.82
N VAL A 117 -11.73 -8.38 -4.27
CA VAL A 117 -10.26 -8.32 -4.34
C VAL A 117 -9.75 -8.43 -5.78
N ILE A 118 -10.38 -9.24 -6.63
CA ILE A 118 -10.06 -9.30 -8.07
C ILE A 118 -10.31 -7.94 -8.74
N GLY A 119 -11.44 -7.29 -8.41
CA GLY A 119 -11.77 -5.94 -8.91
C GLY A 119 -10.75 -4.90 -8.47
N GLN A 120 -10.35 -4.89 -7.20
CA GLN A 120 -9.32 -3.99 -6.68
C GLN A 120 -7.98 -4.19 -7.39
N ARG A 121 -7.57 -5.45 -7.59
CA ARG A 121 -6.34 -5.76 -8.31
C ARG A 121 -6.38 -5.21 -9.74
N HIS A 122 -7.49 -5.40 -10.45
CA HIS A 122 -7.63 -4.86 -11.80
C HIS A 122 -7.57 -3.33 -11.80
N ALA A 123 -8.19 -2.67 -10.81
CA ALA A 123 -8.10 -1.22 -10.66
C ALA A 123 -6.65 -0.74 -10.43
N LEU A 124 -5.89 -1.44 -9.61
CA LEU A 124 -4.46 -1.14 -9.37
C LEU A 124 -3.61 -1.35 -10.63
N GLU A 125 -3.86 -2.41 -11.39
CA GLU A 125 -3.18 -2.67 -12.65
C GLU A 125 -3.46 -1.57 -13.68
N MET A 126 -4.71 -1.13 -13.81
CA MET A 126 -5.07 -0.01 -14.69
C MET A 126 -4.45 1.32 -14.24
N LEU A 127 -4.36 1.54 -12.92
CA LEU A 127 -3.74 2.73 -12.35
C LEU A 127 -2.24 2.80 -12.65
N ALA A 128 -1.54 1.67 -12.46
CA ALA A 128 -0.09 1.57 -12.68
C ALA A 128 0.31 1.70 -14.16
N GLN A 129 -0.63 1.49 -15.08
CA GLN A 129 -0.43 1.58 -16.53
C GLN A 129 -0.88 2.92 -17.13
N SER A 130 -1.20 3.91 -16.31
CA SER A 130 -1.68 5.21 -16.78
C SER A 130 -0.60 5.98 -17.56
N ASP A 131 -0.93 6.41 -18.78
CA ASP A 131 -0.04 7.27 -19.59
C ASP A 131 0.01 8.73 -19.11
N ARG A 132 -0.78 9.09 -18.09
CA ARG A 132 -0.78 10.43 -17.51
C ARG A 132 0.44 10.60 -16.62
N ALA A 133 1.42 11.38 -17.07
CA ALA A 133 2.63 11.71 -16.32
C ALA A 133 2.29 12.11 -14.87
N GLY A 134 2.89 11.42 -13.90
CA GLY A 134 2.65 11.57 -12.47
C GLY A 134 1.75 10.48 -11.88
N CYS A 135 0.77 9.95 -12.63
CA CYS A 135 -0.27 9.09 -12.07
C CYS A 135 0.27 7.76 -11.52
N ALA A 136 0.95 6.98 -12.35
CA ALA A 136 1.52 5.69 -11.93
C ALA A 136 2.57 5.87 -10.82
N THR A 137 3.43 6.88 -10.95
CA THR A 137 4.45 7.20 -9.94
C THR A 137 3.85 7.64 -8.60
N GLY A 138 2.78 8.44 -8.62
CA GLY A 138 2.05 8.83 -7.41
C GLY A 138 1.41 7.64 -6.70
N ALA A 139 0.86 6.68 -7.46
CA ALA A 139 0.37 5.43 -6.93
C ALA A 139 1.49 4.58 -6.29
N ALA A 140 2.64 4.47 -6.97
CA ALA A 140 3.81 3.76 -6.43
C ALA A 140 4.33 4.41 -5.13
N ILE A 141 4.43 5.73 -5.09
CA ILE A 141 4.82 6.49 -3.88
C ILE A 141 3.85 6.21 -2.73
N ALA A 142 2.54 6.32 -2.97
CA ALA A 142 1.54 6.06 -1.94
C ALA A 142 1.58 4.61 -1.45
N LEU A 143 1.93 3.65 -2.33
CA LEU A 143 2.08 2.25 -1.93
C LEU A 143 3.23 2.09 -0.96
N VAL A 144 4.41 2.63 -1.28
CA VAL A 144 5.58 2.53 -0.40
C VAL A 144 5.32 3.22 0.95
N LEU A 145 4.69 4.39 0.95
CA LEU A 145 4.34 5.11 2.18
C LEU A 145 3.35 4.31 3.06
N ASP A 146 2.25 3.88 2.47
CA ASP A 146 1.20 3.19 3.23
C ASP A 146 1.63 1.79 3.66
N TRP A 147 2.59 1.19 2.93
CA TRP A 147 3.16 -0.10 3.26
C TRP A 147 3.80 -0.14 4.64
N ALA A 148 4.30 0.97 5.18
CA ALA A 148 4.84 1.01 6.53
C ALA A 148 3.81 0.51 7.57
N THR A 149 2.56 0.95 7.46
CA THR A 149 1.47 0.51 8.35
C THR A 149 1.02 -0.91 8.03
N ILE A 150 0.89 -1.25 6.75
CA ILE A 150 0.53 -2.61 6.31
C ILE A 150 1.55 -3.60 6.89
N ARG A 151 2.84 -3.28 6.79
CA ARG A 151 3.93 -4.11 7.28
C ARG A 151 3.89 -4.30 8.79
N MET A 152 3.56 -3.29 9.58
CA MET A 152 3.37 -3.47 11.02
C MET A 152 2.30 -4.53 11.33
N THR A 153 1.26 -4.62 10.50
CA THR A 153 0.22 -5.66 10.62
C THR A 153 0.77 -7.03 10.20
N LEU A 154 1.56 -7.10 9.12
CA LEU A 154 2.23 -8.32 8.68
C LEU A 154 3.23 -8.83 9.72
N ASP A 155 3.99 -7.95 10.37
CA ASP A 155 4.95 -8.29 11.42
C ASP A 155 4.24 -8.79 12.69
N ALA A 156 3.08 -8.22 13.02
CA ALA A 156 2.22 -8.75 14.07
C ALA A 156 1.72 -10.16 13.72
N ALA A 157 1.36 -10.42 12.46
CA ALA A 157 0.99 -11.75 11.98
C ALA A 157 2.18 -12.72 12.03
N ALA A 158 3.37 -12.28 11.63
CA ALA A 158 4.60 -13.07 11.64
C ALA A 158 4.91 -13.60 13.05
N ASN A 159 4.78 -12.74 14.06
CA ASN A 159 4.92 -13.15 15.46
C ASN A 159 3.92 -14.24 15.87
N ARG A 160 2.69 -14.23 15.35
CA ARG A 160 1.68 -15.27 15.61
C ARG A 160 1.97 -16.56 14.85
N PHE A 161 2.55 -16.45 13.65
CA PHE A 161 2.86 -17.59 12.78
C PHE A 161 4.25 -18.17 13.02
N GLY A 162 5.06 -17.57 13.91
CA GLY A 162 6.44 -17.99 14.17
C GLY A 162 7.41 -17.71 13.02
N VAL A 163 7.11 -16.70 12.19
CA VAL A 163 7.95 -16.25 11.08
C VAL A 163 8.78 -15.05 11.55
N THR A 164 10.08 -15.04 11.24
CA THR A 164 10.93 -13.87 11.49
C THR A 164 10.79 -12.88 10.32
N PRO A 165 10.37 -11.63 10.56
CA PRO A 165 10.31 -10.62 9.50
C PRO A 165 11.70 -10.34 8.91
N PRO A 166 11.87 -10.27 7.59
CA PRO A 166 13.10 -9.74 7.00
C PRO A 166 13.21 -8.24 7.28
N ALA A 167 14.40 -7.67 7.09
CA ALA A 167 14.56 -6.21 7.08
C ALA A 167 13.81 -5.59 5.89
N SER A 168 13.37 -4.34 6.04
CA SER A 168 12.81 -3.59 4.90
C SER A 168 13.93 -3.13 3.99
N ALA A 169 13.72 -3.31 2.69
CA ALA A 169 14.54 -2.72 1.64
C ALA A 169 13.78 -1.64 0.86
N LEU A 170 12.63 -1.18 1.38
CA LEU A 170 11.89 -0.09 0.77
C LEU A 170 12.55 1.27 1.07
N PRO A 171 12.47 2.24 0.13
CA PRO A 171 12.94 3.60 0.37
C PRO A 171 12.32 4.23 1.62
N ILE A 172 13.11 5.03 2.34
CA ILE A 172 12.62 5.72 3.54
C ILE A 172 11.82 6.98 3.18
N GLU A 173 10.99 7.45 4.10
CA GLU A 173 10.11 8.62 3.88
C GLU A 173 10.87 9.87 3.37
N ALA A 174 12.09 10.11 3.84
CA ALA A 174 12.91 11.25 3.39
C ALA A 174 13.30 11.18 1.91
N GLU A 175 13.58 9.98 1.40
CA GLU A 175 13.89 9.73 -0.01
C GLU A 175 12.64 9.89 -0.86
N ILE A 176 11.52 9.32 -0.39
CA ILE A 176 10.20 9.47 -1.03
C ILE A 176 9.82 10.95 -1.12
N ALA A 177 10.04 11.73 -0.06
CA ALA A 177 9.75 13.16 -0.02
C ALA A 177 10.56 13.95 -1.06
N THR A 178 11.84 13.59 -1.20
CA THR A 178 12.75 14.24 -2.15
C THR A 178 12.34 13.94 -3.59
N VAL A 179 12.02 12.68 -3.90
CA VAL A 179 11.55 12.28 -5.23
C VAL A 179 10.20 12.90 -5.56
N ALA A 180 9.24 12.85 -4.63
CA ALA A 180 7.92 13.45 -4.84
C ALA A 180 7.97 14.96 -5.10
N ALA A 181 8.83 15.68 -4.37
CA ALA A 181 9.04 17.11 -4.59
C ALA A 181 9.72 17.41 -5.93
N SER A 182 10.65 16.55 -6.37
CA SER A 182 11.39 16.73 -7.63
C SER A 182 10.58 16.35 -8.87
N LEU A 183 9.56 15.51 -8.73
CA LEU A 183 8.68 15.10 -9.83
C LEU A 183 7.52 16.07 -10.05
N GLY A 184 7.15 16.83 -9.02
CA GLY A 184 6.07 17.81 -9.02
C GLY A 184 6.36 19.10 -9.81
N ASP A 185 7.15 19.04 -10.88
CA ASP A 185 7.66 20.22 -11.59
C ASP A 185 6.56 21.10 -12.23
N THR A 186 5.36 20.55 -12.42
CA THR A 186 4.22 21.31 -12.95
C THR A 186 2.93 20.99 -12.18
N PRO A 187 1.99 21.95 -12.09
CA PRO A 187 0.68 21.71 -11.46
C PRO A 187 -0.15 20.60 -12.13
N GLY A 188 0.15 20.26 -13.39
CA GLY A 188 -0.48 19.15 -14.09
C GLY A 188 -0.02 17.79 -13.58
N VAL A 189 1.30 17.65 -13.37
CA VAL A 189 1.95 16.44 -12.86
C VAL A 189 1.64 16.25 -11.37
N GLU A 190 1.71 17.31 -10.56
CA GLU A 190 1.35 17.23 -9.13
C GLU A 190 -0.07 16.71 -8.91
N ARG A 191 -1.05 17.23 -9.67
CA ARG A 191 -2.43 16.74 -9.61
C ARG A 191 -2.57 15.29 -10.10
N ALA A 192 -1.77 14.88 -11.07
CA ALA A 192 -1.77 13.50 -11.54
C ALA A 192 -1.19 12.56 -10.47
N MET A 193 -0.08 12.95 -9.82
CA MET A 193 0.51 12.20 -8.73
C MET A 193 -0.45 12.09 -7.54
N ALA A 194 -1.08 13.20 -7.14
CA ALA A 194 -2.09 13.21 -6.08
C ALA A 194 -3.28 12.30 -6.41
N PHE A 195 -3.77 12.34 -7.66
CA PHE A 195 -4.81 11.42 -8.11
C PHE A 195 -4.35 9.95 -8.02
N GLY A 196 -3.15 9.63 -8.51
CA GLY A 196 -2.57 8.30 -8.42
C GLY A 196 -2.49 7.79 -6.99
N ALA A 197 -1.98 8.62 -6.09
CA ALA A 197 -1.90 8.34 -4.66
C ALA A 197 -3.27 8.08 -4.05
N GLN A 198 -4.23 8.98 -4.28
CA GLN A 198 -5.59 8.87 -3.75
C GLN A 198 -6.29 7.59 -4.22
N GLN A 199 -6.16 7.22 -5.50
CA GLN A 199 -6.80 6.02 -6.02
C GLN A 199 -6.22 4.76 -5.40
N LEU A 200 -4.91 4.71 -5.14
CA LEU A 200 -4.26 3.58 -4.47
C LEU A 200 -4.69 3.48 -3.00
N LEU A 201 -4.65 4.59 -2.25
CA LEU A 201 -5.09 4.62 -0.85
C LEU A 201 -6.57 4.22 -0.72
N ALA A 202 -7.42 4.61 -1.66
CA ALA A 202 -8.81 4.16 -1.71
C ALA A 202 -8.94 2.63 -1.89
N GLN A 203 -8.06 1.99 -2.67
CA GLN A 203 -8.04 0.52 -2.76
C GLN A 203 -7.61 -0.12 -1.45
N HIS A 204 -6.60 0.41 -0.77
CA HIS A 204 -6.20 -0.11 0.54
C HIS A 204 -7.32 0.04 1.57
N ARG A 205 -7.97 1.21 1.63
CA ARG A 205 -9.11 1.45 2.50
C ARG A 205 -10.24 0.44 2.26
N GLY A 206 -10.62 0.25 1.00
CA GLY A 206 -11.64 -0.74 0.64
C GLY A 206 -11.25 -2.18 1.00
N LEU A 207 -9.96 -2.53 0.96
CA LEU A 207 -9.48 -3.84 1.43
C LEU A 207 -9.66 -3.99 2.94
N TRP A 208 -9.37 -2.93 3.70
CA TRP A 208 -9.57 -2.93 5.14
C TRP A 208 -11.04 -2.98 5.55
N ASP A 209 -11.91 -2.25 4.84
CA ASP A 209 -13.36 -2.32 5.03
C ASP A 209 -13.86 -3.76 4.79
N LEU A 210 -13.36 -4.43 3.73
CA LEU A 210 -13.69 -5.82 3.43
C LEU A 210 -13.24 -6.77 4.56
N LEU A 211 -12.02 -6.60 5.07
CA LEU A 211 -11.48 -7.42 6.16
C LEU A 211 -12.27 -7.23 7.47
N GLU A 212 -12.68 -6.00 7.78
CA GLU A 212 -13.54 -5.71 8.92
C GLU A 212 -14.91 -6.37 8.78
N ALA A 213 -15.55 -6.26 7.61
CA ALA A 213 -16.83 -6.90 7.32
C ALA A 213 -16.74 -8.43 7.43
N ARG A 214 -15.66 -9.04 6.94
CA ARG A 214 -15.40 -10.48 7.03
C ARG A 214 -15.20 -10.93 8.48
N ALA A 215 -14.41 -10.20 9.26
CA ALA A 215 -14.22 -10.50 10.69
C ALA A 215 -15.55 -10.42 11.46
N SER A 216 -16.37 -9.40 11.18
CA SER A 216 -17.72 -9.24 11.74
C SER A 216 -18.63 -10.43 11.39
N ALA A 217 -18.68 -10.82 10.11
CA ALA A 217 -19.50 -11.94 9.65
C ALA A 217 -19.16 -13.28 10.34
N ARG A 218 -17.91 -13.50 10.74
CA ARG A 218 -17.50 -14.71 11.49
C ARG A 218 -17.91 -14.70 12.96
N ASN A 219 -18.14 -13.53 13.54
CA ASN A 219 -18.50 -13.37 14.95
C ASN A 219 -20.02 -13.31 15.18
N HIS A 220 -20.80 -13.18 14.10
CA HIS A 220 -22.26 -13.20 14.10
C HIS A 220 -22.86 -14.57 13.76
N LEU A 221 -22.04 -15.63 13.72
CA LEU A 221 -22.43 -17.04 13.61
C LEU A 221 -22.21 -17.75 14.95
#